data_AF-A0AAD3CWP0-F1
#
_entry.id   AF-A0AAD3CWP0-F1
#
_cell.length_a   1.000
_cell.length_b   1.000
_cell.length_c   1.000
_cell.angle_alpha   90.00
_cell.angle_beta   90.00
_cell.angle_gamma   90.00
#
_symmetry.space_group_name_H-M   'P 1'
#
loop_
_entity.id
_entity.type
_entity.pdbx_description
1 polymer ?
#
loop_
_entity_poly.entity_id
_entity_poly.type
_entity_poly.pdbx_seq_one_letter_code
_entity_poly.pdbx_strand_id
1 'polypeptide(L)'
;MIETRAVAAFRLLLFTQSQYLNMPKQITDIRDFLQKARREDAKLVKIRKRSNQTKFKIRCSKFLYTLVVEDAEKAEKLTQSLPPGLERKDV
;
A
#
# COMPACT_ATOMS: atom_id res chain seq x y z
N MET A 1 9.35 -19.55 28.10
CA MET A 1 8.04 -20.04 27.62
C MET A 1 7.02 -19.15 28.33
N ILE A 2 6.37 -18.16 27.73
CA ILE A 2 5.22 -18.27 26.81
C ILE A 2 5.02 -16.85 26.23
N GLU A 3 5.58 -16.48 25.07
CA GLU A 3 5.19 -15.19 24.44
C GLU A 3 5.51 -15.04 22.95
N THR A 4 5.94 -16.10 22.27
CA THR A 4 6.30 -16.03 20.84
C THR A 4 5.26 -16.62 19.89
N ARG A 5 4.15 -17.19 20.41
CA ARG A 5 3.13 -17.85 19.56
C ARG A 5 1.94 -16.95 19.21
N ALA A 6 1.64 -15.92 20.02
CA ALA A 6 0.48 -15.04 19.80
C ALA A 6 0.70 -13.99 18.70
N VAL A 7 1.92 -13.44 18.58
CA VAL A 7 2.28 -12.46 17.55
C VAL A 7 2.25 -13.04 16.13
N ALA A 8 2.52 -14.33 15.95
CA ALA A 8 2.47 -14.98 14.64
C ALA A 8 1.02 -15.19 14.15
N ALA A 9 0.10 -15.57 15.04
CA ALA A 9 -1.31 -15.79 14.71
C ALA A 9 -2.04 -14.48 14.36
N PHE A 10 -1.73 -13.38 15.05
CA PHE A 10 -2.27 -12.06 14.72
C PHE A 10 -1.75 -11.54 13.36
N ARG A 11 -0.51 -11.91 12.99
CA ARG A 11 0.09 -11.62 11.68
C ARG A 11 -0.56 -12.42 10.53
N LEU A 12 -1.08 -13.61 10.83
CA LEU A 12 -1.76 -14.47 9.87
C LEU A 12 -3.23 -14.04 9.64
N LEU A 13 -3.91 -13.52 10.66
CA LEU A 13 -5.32 -13.10 10.57
C LEU A 13 -5.56 -11.82 9.76
N LEU A 14 -4.53 -10.98 9.55
CA LEU A 14 -4.60 -9.83 8.63
C LEU A 14 -4.15 -10.16 7.20
N PHE A 15 -3.74 -11.41 6.93
CA PHE A 15 -3.51 -11.91 5.58
C PHE A 15 -4.82 -12.17 4.80
N THR A 16 -5.95 -12.12 5.51
CA THR A 16 -7.21 -12.74 5.09
C THR A 16 -8.08 -11.95 4.12
N GLN A 17 -7.72 -10.77 3.59
CA GLN A 17 -8.54 -10.17 2.52
C GLN A 17 -7.76 -9.61 1.33
N SER A 18 -7.87 -10.35 0.23
CA SER A 18 -7.65 -9.97 -1.17
C SER A 18 -6.20 -9.96 -1.67
N GLN A 19 -5.42 -11.00 -1.38
CA GLN A 19 -4.51 -11.56 -2.39
C GLN A 19 -5.34 -12.69 -3.05
N TYR A 20 -5.60 -12.77 -4.35
CA TYR A 20 -4.91 -13.78 -5.19
C TYR A 20 -5.42 -13.83 -6.64
N LEU A 21 -6.01 -12.76 -7.21
CA LEU A 21 -6.46 -12.81 -8.62
C LEU A 21 -6.13 -11.60 -9.49
N ASN A 22 -5.10 -10.79 -9.21
CA ASN A 22 -4.72 -9.76 -10.17
C ASN A 22 -3.22 -9.43 -10.13
N MET A 23 -2.57 -9.62 -11.27
CA MET A 23 -1.13 -9.44 -11.49
C MET A 23 -0.62 -8.13 -10.86
N PRO A 24 0.29 -8.17 -9.87
CA PRO A 24 0.85 -6.96 -9.30
C PRO A 24 1.70 -6.24 -10.34
N LYS A 25 1.55 -4.91 -10.42
CA LYS A 25 2.37 -4.06 -11.29
C LYS A 25 3.17 -3.10 -10.43
N GLN A 26 4.47 -3.04 -10.67
CA GLN A 26 5.34 -2.05 -10.05
C GLN A 26 5.29 -0.75 -10.85
N ILE A 27 5.19 0.37 -10.15
CA ILE A 27 5.35 1.71 -10.69
C ILE A 27 6.66 2.27 -10.16
N THR A 28 7.46 2.89 -11.03
CA THR A 28 8.72 3.55 -10.67
C THR A 28 8.55 5.08 -10.59
N ASP A 29 7.77 5.70 -11.48
CA ASP A 29 7.53 7.15 -11.47
C ASP A 29 6.40 7.54 -10.51
N ILE A 30 6.69 8.54 -9.68
CA ILE A 30 5.72 9.18 -8.78
C ILE A 30 4.56 9.82 -9.56
N ARG A 31 4.82 10.38 -10.74
CA ARG A 31 3.78 11.04 -11.55
C ARG A 31 2.71 10.04 -12.02
N ASP A 32 3.14 8.88 -12.51
CA ASP A 32 2.21 7.81 -12.89
C ASP A 32 1.43 7.31 -11.67
N PHE A 33 2.08 7.17 -10.51
CA PHE A 33 1.40 6.81 -9.26
C PHE A 33 0.28 7.79 -8.89
N LEU A 34 0.53 9.10 -8.93
CA LEU A 34 -0.49 10.12 -8.62
C LEU A 34 -1.62 10.12 -9.65
N GLN A 35 -1.34 9.88 -10.92
CA GLN A 35 -2.37 9.70 -11.94
C GLN A 35 -3.25 8.47 -11.65
N LYS A 36 -2.65 7.34 -11.26
CA LYS A 36 -3.42 6.14 -10.87
C LYS A 36 -4.26 6.35 -9.61
N ALA A 37 -3.75 7.11 -8.64
CA ALA A 37 -4.49 7.43 -7.42
C ALA A 37 -5.73 8.29 -7.65
N ARG A 38 -5.75 9.11 -8.72
CA ARG A 38 -6.87 9.98 -9.08
C ARG A 38 -7.94 9.31 -9.95
N ARG A 39 -7.70 8.09 -10.43
CA ARG A 39 -8.67 7.36 -11.27
C ARG A 39 -9.85 6.89 -10.42
N GLU A 40 -11.04 6.90 -11.01
CA GLU A 40 -12.29 6.41 -10.41
C GLU A 40 -12.25 4.93 -9.99
N ASP A 41 -11.35 4.13 -10.58
CA ASP A 41 -11.20 2.72 -10.27
C ASP A 41 -10.35 2.45 -9.02
N ALA A 42 -9.67 3.47 -8.48
CA ALA A 42 -8.87 3.38 -7.27
C ALA A 42 -9.77 3.43 -6.04
N LYS A 43 -9.82 2.32 -5.29
CA LYS A 43 -10.71 2.18 -4.12
C LYS A 43 -9.99 2.41 -2.79
N LEU A 44 -8.76 1.92 -2.70
CA LEU A 44 -8.01 1.88 -1.44
C LEU A 44 -6.52 1.99 -1.70
N VAL A 45 -5.81 2.74 -0.86
CA VAL A 45 -4.35 2.72 -0.79
C VAL A 45 -3.92 2.11 0.53
N LYS A 46 -3.19 1.01 0.45
CA LYS A 46 -2.51 0.40 1.59
C LYS A 46 -1.09 0.93 1.67
N ILE A 47 -0.75 1.60 2.77
CA ILE A 47 0.58 2.15 3.00
C ILE A 47 1.30 1.23 3.96
N ARG A 48 2.37 0.59 3.48
CA ARG A 48 3.20 -0.33 4.26
C ARG A 48 4.54 0.32 4.53
N LYS A 49 4.73 0.79 5.77
CA LYS A 49 6.01 1.36 6.20
C LYS A 49 6.95 0.22 6.65
N ARG A 50 8.19 0.21 6.16
CA ARG A 50 9.31 -0.59 6.69
C ARG A 50 10.44 0.35 7.09
N SER A 51 11.43 -0.18 7.81
CA SER A 51 12.61 0.55 8.28
C SER A 51 13.34 1.31 7.16
N ASN A 52 13.45 0.71 5.96
CA ASN A 52 14.26 1.26 4.86
C ASN A 52 13.45 1.71 3.65
N GLN A 53 12.15 1.42 3.62
CA GLN A 53 11.30 1.71 2.46
C GLN A 53 9.83 1.76 2.86
N THR A 54 9.08 2.64 2.22
CA THR A 54 7.62 2.70 2.29
C THR A 54 7.03 2.22 0.97
N LYS A 55 6.08 1.28 1.04
CA LYS A 55 5.38 0.74 -0.11
C LYS A 55 3.95 1.25 -0.15
N PHE A 56 3.61 1.97 -1.20
CA PHE A 56 2.26 2.44 -1.47
C PHE A 56 1.58 1.47 -2.42
N LYS A 57 0.50 0.82 -1.97
CA LYS A 57 -0.20 -0.20 -2.75
C LYS A 57 -1.61 0.29 -3.07
N ILE A 58 -1.84 0.74 -4.30
CA ILE A 58 -3.16 1.16 -4.79
C ILE A 58 -3.92 -0.06 -5.30
N ARG A 59 -5.13 -0.27 -4.77
CA ARG A 59 -6.08 -1.24 -5.30
C ARG A 59 -6.96 -0.59 -6.35
N CYS A 60 -6.73 -0.97 -7.61
CA CYS A 60 -7.62 -0.66 -8.72
C CYS A 60 -8.54 -1.87 -9.04
N SER A 61 -9.44 -1.73 -10.01
CA SER A 61 -10.30 -2.83 -10.46
C SER A 61 -9.48 -4.06 -10.90
N LYS A 62 -8.56 -3.88 -11.86
CA LYS A 62 -7.81 -4.98 -12.49
C LYS A 62 -6.41 -5.22 -11.94
N PHE A 63 -5.74 -4.26 -11.32
CA PHE A 63 -4.36 -4.45 -10.88
C PHE A 63 -4.14 -3.89 -9.47
N LEU A 64 -3.12 -4.42 -8.81
CA LEU A 64 -2.53 -3.80 -7.63
C LEU A 64 -1.27 -3.06 -8.08
N TYR A 65 -1.27 -1.73 -7.98
CA TYR A 65 -0.11 -0.93 -8.29
C TYR A 65 0.71 -0.71 -7.03
N THR A 66 2.02 -0.96 -7.11
CA THR A 66 2.94 -0.74 -6.00
C THR A 66 4.00 0.28 -6.37
N LEU A 67 4.07 1.39 -5.64
CA LEU A 67 5.20 2.30 -5.65
C LEU A 67 6.07 2.03 -4.41
N VAL A 68 7.37 1.92 -4.61
CA VAL A 68 8.37 1.77 -3.54
C VAL A 68 9.13 3.07 -3.42
N VAL A 69 9.18 3.62 -2.21
CA VAL A 69 9.90 4.86 -1.91
C VAL A 69 10.86 4.57 -0.77
N GLU A 70 12.15 4.81 -0.96
CA GLU A 70 13.18 4.58 0.05
C GLU A 70 13.26 5.75 1.04
N ASP A 71 13.16 6.99 0.54
CA ASP A 71 13.20 8.21 1.35
C ASP A 71 11.93 8.41 2.19
N ALA A 72 12.09 8.44 3.51
CA ALA A 72 10.98 8.63 4.46
C ALA A 72 10.28 9.98 4.30
N GLU A 73 11.03 11.07 4.11
CA GLU A 73 10.47 12.42 3.94
C GLU A 73 9.64 12.55 2.66
N LYS A 74 10.10 11.95 1.55
CA LYS A 74 9.35 11.93 0.29
C LYS A 74 8.08 11.10 0.45
N ALA A 75 8.15 9.97 1.16
CA ALA A 75 6.98 9.16 1.45
C ALA A 75 5.93 9.96 2.24
N GLU A 76 6.33 10.74 3.24
CA GLU A 76 5.41 11.57 4.02
C GLU A 76 4.74 12.65 3.17
N LYS A 77 5.49 13.36 2.33
CA LYS A 77 4.92 14.33 1.36
C LYS A 77 3.96 13.66 0.38
N LEU A 78 4.25 12.44 -0.06
CA LEU A 78 3.35 11.65 -0.91
C LEU A 78 2.06 11.28 -0.21
N THR A 79 2.11 10.95 1.09
CA THR A 79 0.89 10.66 1.86
C THR A 79 -0.04 11.87 1.93
N GLN A 80 0.51 13.09 2.00
CA GLN A 80 -0.26 14.33 2.02
C GLN A 80 -0.81 14.71 0.64
N SER A 81 -0.13 14.28 -0.43
CA SER A 81 -0.53 14.57 -1.82
C SER A 81 -1.63 13.63 -2.35
N LEU A 82 -2.06 12.63 -1.57
CA LEU A 82 -3.13 11.72 -1.97
C LEU A 82 -4.48 12.45 -2.02
N PRO A 83 -5.34 12.13 -3.00
CA PRO A 83 -6.65 12.74 -3.10
C PRO A 83 -7.54 12.35 -1.90
N PRO A 84 -8.33 13.28 -1.34
CA PRO A 84 -9.13 13.04 -0.13
C PRO A 84 -10.26 12.00 -0.32
N GLY A 85 -10.67 11.72 -1.57
CA GLY A 85 -11.68 10.71 -1.89
C GLY A 85 -11.16 9.27 -1.91
N LEU A 86 -9.86 9.05 -1.68
CA LEU A 86 -9.24 7.74 -1.72
C LEU A 86 -8.99 7.22 -0.30
N GLU A 87 -9.60 6.10 0.04
CA GLU A 87 -9.49 5.52 1.37
C GLU A 87 -8.03 5.10 1.66
N ARG A 88 -7.51 5.52 2.81
CA ARG A 88 -6.15 5.22 3.26
C ARG A 88 -6.20 4.20 4.39
N LYS A 89 -5.42 3.13 4.24
CA LYS A 89 -5.18 2.16 5.31
C LYS A 89 -3.69 2.01 5.56
N ASP A 90 -3.24 2.53 6.70
CA ASP A 90 -1.87 2.32 7.19
C ASP A 90 -1.75 0.92 7.79
N VAL A 91 -0.70 0.19 7.41
CA VAL A 91 -0.47 -1.19 7.86
C VAL A 91 1.01 -1.48 8.08
#